data_AF-A0A1R3FJX8-F1
#
_entry.id   AF-A0A1R3FJX8-F1
#
_cell.length_a   1.000
_cell.length_b   1.000
_cell.length_c   1.000
_cell.angle_alpha   90.00
_cell.angle_beta   90.00
_cell.angle_gamma   90.00
#
_symmetry.space_group_name_H-M   'P 1'
#
loop_
_entity.id
_entity.type
_entity.pdbx_description
1 polymer ?
#
loop_
_entity_poly.entity_id
_entity_poly.type
_entity_poly.pdbx_seq_one_letter_code
_entity_poly.pdbx_strand_id
1 'polypeptide(L)'
;MNTYSHIDTPFNLRHTCWFCGEPSNDVVEFPKTAQAITKVGHSPIALPACNECARINYSKSLTSIWSVRDQIKHTLIDKYAKHLGIGENWTEQELIDSDFSGSTLGGFGRSAWKMYQIAKQRVDYKGWPLSVDDIPLEVYDETSGFEFDGTRYASINSCIDYFTKAASVDKELLSQLVDIVSSERFSYALRIAKLNKNVSNTKRSEIIEEVLQQESEQEEILLEQANSLFNSNVEEVVISGSTAPVFAIQWAMMHKVKDLAQLCTLEDEYFDYFEYLGGPAAFMSYNGLQLYLEARQDPEWVEKSDPNKQYW
;
A
#
# COMPACT_ATOMS: atom_id res chain seq x y z
N MET A 1 7.73 28.88 -30.74
CA MET A 1 8.10 27.45 -30.67
C MET A 1 8.61 27.21 -29.27
N ASN A 2 7.98 26.33 -28.51
CA ASN A 2 8.51 25.96 -27.19
C ASN A 2 9.63 24.97 -27.45
N THR A 3 10.87 25.39 -27.26
CA THR A 3 12.03 24.50 -27.38
C THR A 3 12.09 23.65 -26.12
N TYR A 4 11.89 22.33 -26.26
CA TYR A 4 12.09 21.39 -25.16
C TYR A 4 13.59 21.12 -25.00
N SER A 5 14.12 21.26 -23.79
CA SER A 5 15.51 20.89 -23.50
C SER A 5 15.61 19.39 -23.30
N HIS A 6 16.61 18.75 -23.91
CA HIS A 6 16.89 17.35 -23.62
C HIS A 6 17.42 17.21 -22.19
N ILE A 7 16.95 16.19 -21.47
CA ILE A 7 17.52 15.87 -20.16
C ILE A 7 18.93 15.31 -20.31
N ASP A 8 19.75 15.52 -19.29
CA ASP A 8 21.06 14.90 -19.22
C ASP A 8 20.90 13.38 -19.11
N THR A 9 21.69 12.67 -19.92
CA THR A 9 21.66 11.22 -20.01
C THR A 9 23.04 10.67 -19.64
N PRO A 10 23.15 9.87 -18.56
CA PRO A 10 24.40 9.22 -18.19
C PRO A 10 25.03 8.48 -19.36
N PHE A 11 26.36 8.44 -19.43
CA PHE A 11 27.08 7.88 -20.59
C PHE A 11 26.64 6.44 -20.92
N ASN A 12 26.42 5.63 -19.89
CA ASN A 12 25.97 4.23 -20.00
C ASN A 12 24.48 4.06 -20.38
N LEU A 13 23.70 5.15 -20.46
CA LEU A 13 22.25 5.14 -20.72
C LEU A 13 21.86 5.94 -21.98
N ARG A 14 22.83 6.37 -22.80
CA ARG A 14 22.64 7.26 -23.98
C ARG A 14 21.69 6.73 -25.05
N HIS A 15 21.42 5.43 -25.04
CA HIS A 15 20.50 4.77 -25.96
C HIS A 15 19.40 4.04 -25.22
N THR A 16 19.05 4.49 -24.01
CA THR A 16 18.13 3.81 -23.11
C THR A 16 16.88 4.66 -22.90
N CYS A 17 15.72 4.05 -23.05
CA CYS A 17 14.42 4.64 -22.75
C CYS A 17 14.34 4.91 -21.25
N TRP A 18 14.08 6.16 -20.88
CA TRP A 18 13.96 6.56 -19.48
C TRP A 18 12.80 5.84 -18.76
N PHE A 19 11.75 5.48 -19.50
CA PHE A 19 10.56 4.84 -18.93
C PHE A 19 10.67 3.33 -18.75
N CYS A 20 11.37 2.60 -19.62
CA CYS A 20 11.34 1.13 -19.58
C CYS A 20 12.67 0.43 -19.85
N GLY A 21 13.78 1.15 -20.03
CA GLY A 21 15.10 0.53 -20.19
C GLY A 21 15.39 -0.06 -21.58
N GLU A 22 14.40 -0.11 -22.47
CA GLU A 22 14.58 -0.54 -23.87
C GLU A 22 15.41 0.46 -24.68
N PRO A 23 15.96 0.08 -25.83
CA PRO A 23 16.64 1.01 -26.73
C PRO A 23 15.79 2.23 -27.07
N SER A 24 16.30 3.44 -26.81
CA SER A 24 15.64 4.69 -27.15
C SER A 24 15.88 5.07 -28.60
N ASN A 25 14.82 5.47 -29.29
CA ASN A 25 14.89 5.94 -30.68
C ASN A 25 13.88 7.06 -30.98
N ASP A 26 13.24 7.59 -29.95
CA ASP A 26 12.22 8.64 -29.99
C ASP A 26 12.29 9.47 -28.69
N VAL A 27 11.42 10.47 -28.55
CA VAL A 27 11.36 11.34 -27.38
C VAL A 27 9.95 11.51 -26.84
N VAL A 28 9.84 11.66 -25.52
CA VAL A 28 8.61 12.13 -24.85
C VAL A 28 8.84 13.56 -24.38
N GLU A 29 8.10 14.48 -24.99
CA GLU A 29 8.07 15.88 -24.58
C GLU A 29 7.11 16.07 -23.39
N PHE A 30 7.52 16.87 -22.40
CA PHE A 30 6.71 17.23 -21.24
C PHE A 30 7.02 18.67 -20.78
N PRO A 31 6.00 19.49 -20.44
CA PRO A 31 4.56 19.22 -20.54
C PRO A 31 3.96 19.56 -21.92
N LYS A 32 2.84 18.92 -22.29
CA LYS A 32 2.24 19.02 -23.66
C LYS A 32 1.51 20.31 -23.99
N THR A 33 1.16 21.14 -23.01
CA THR A 33 0.28 22.30 -23.22
C THR A 33 0.82 23.54 -22.56
N ALA A 34 0.56 24.71 -23.15
CA ALA A 34 0.96 26.00 -22.59
C ALA A 34 0.42 26.21 -21.16
N GLN A 35 -0.80 25.74 -20.87
CA GLN A 35 -1.40 25.82 -19.52
C GLN A 35 -0.70 24.91 -18.50
N ALA A 36 -0.18 23.76 -18.93
CA ALA A 36 0.60 22.90 -18.06
C ALA A 36 2.00 23.50 -17.82
N ILE A 37 2.62 24.13 -18.84
CA ILE A 37 3.92 24.82 -18.69
C ILE A 37 3.86 25.85 -17.56
N THR A 38 2.79 26.63 -17.43
CA THR A 38 2.68 27.65 -16.37
C THR A 38 2.51 27.07 -14.97
N LYS A 39 2.18 25.78 -14.85
CA LYS A 39 1.98 25.08 -13.57
C LYS A 39 3.17 24.21 -13.17
N VAL A 40 4.05 23.89 -14.12
CA VAL A 40 5.23 23.09 -13.89
C VAL A 40 6.36 24.00 -13.41
N GLY A 41 7.02 23.64 -12.32
CA GLY A 41 8.10 24.44 -11.70
C GLY A 41 9.45 24.38 -12.44
N HIS A 42 9.50 23.81 -13.64
CA HIS A 42 10.72 23.65 -14.44
C HIS A 42 10.46 23.94 -15.93
N SER A 43 11.52 24.23 -16.68
CA SER A 43 11.43 24.42 -18.13
C SER A 43 10.94 23.15 -18.85
N PRO A 44 10.27 23.26 -20.01
CA PRO A 44 9.85 22.09 -20.79
C PRO A 44 11.03 21.18 -21.15
N ILE A 45 10.86 19.87 -20.94
CA ILE A 45 11.89 18.84 -21.13
C ILE A 45 11.50 17.79 -22.15
N ALA A 46 12.51 17.19 -22.80
CA ALA A 46 12.38 16.04 -23.67
C ALA A 46 13.17 14.86 -23.09
N LEU A 47 12.49 13.74 -22.86
CA LEU A 47 13.07 12.51 -22.30
C LEU A 47 13.28 11.46 -23.39
N PRO A 48 14.42 10.74 -23.41
CA PRO A 48 14.65 9.66 -24.36
C PRO A 48 13.66 8.51 -24.11
N ALA A 49 13.02 8.05 -25.18
CA ALA A 49 12.02 7.00 -25.12
C ALA A 49 12.19 5.99 -26.27
N CYS A 50 11.72 4.76 -26.06
CA CYS A 50 11.50 3.84 -27.16
C CYS A 50 10.19 4.19 -27.89
N ASN A 51 10.05 3.75 -29.14
CA ASN A 51 8.82 3.92 -29.95
C ASN A 51 7.53 3.60 -29.20
N GLU A 52 7.54 2.58 -28.34
CA GLU A 52 6.34 2.18 -27.60
C GLU A 52 5.97 3.19 -26.52
N CYS A 53 6.93 3.58 -25.67
CA CYS A 53 6.70 4.58 -24.63
C CYS A 53 6.32 5.95 -25.22
N ALA A 54 6.94 6.34 -26.32
CA ALA A 54 6.65 7.61 -27.00
C ALA A 54 5.22 7.69 -27.57
N ARG A 55 4.66 6.55 -28.01
CA ARG A 55 3.31 6.47 -28.57
C ARG A 55 2.20 6.39 -27.52
N ILE A 56 2.53 6.18 -26.25
CA ILE A 56 1.53 6.13 -25.19
C ILE A 56 1.01 7.54 -24.91
N ASN A 57 -0.30 7.71 -25.07
CA ASN A 57 -0.96 8.96 -24.74
C ASN A 57 -1.17 9.06 -23.23
N TYR A 58 -0.63 10.11 -22.63
CA TYR A 58 -0.88 10.49 -21.26
C TYR A 58 -1.72 11.78 -21.19
N SER A 59 -2.37 12.04 -20.06
CA SER A 59 -3.23 13.20 -19.89
C SER A 59 -2.46 14.52 -20.07
N LYS A 60 -3.01 15.42 -20.89
CA LYS A 60 -2.42 16.73 -21.19
C LYS A 60 -2.44 17.71 -20.01
N SER A 61 -3.21 17.41 -18.97
CA SER A 61 -3.34 18.23 -17.75
C SER A 61 -2.32 17.90 -16.67
N LEU A 62 -1.49 16.86 -16.85
CA LEU A 62 -0.49 16.47 -15.86
C LEU A 62 0.57 17.57 -15.68
N THR A 63 0.91 17.80 -14.43
CA THR A 63 1.91 18.80 -13.99
C THR A 63 3.13 18.16 -13.33
N SER A 64 3.20 16.82 -13.27
CA SER A 64 4.35 16.07 -12.77
C SER A 64 4.82 15.06 -13.82
N ILE A 65 6.14 15.03 -14.07
CA ILE A 65 6.78 14.03 -14.92
C ILE A 65 6.65 12.62 -14.35
N TRP A 66 6.58 12.50 -13.02
CA TRP A 66 6.37 11.22 -12.35
C TRP A 66 4.96 10.68 -12.60
N SER A 67 3.93 11.54 -12.66
CA SER A 67 2.60 11.12 -13.10
C SER A 67 2.57 10.66 -14.56
N VAL A 68 3.39 11.28 -15.43
CA VAL A 68 3.55 10.83 -16.82
C VAL A 68 4.21 9.45 -16.86
N ARG A 69 5.27 9.25 -16.06
CA ARG A 69 5.93 7.95 -15.89
C ARG A 69 4.92 6.89 -15.45
N ASP A 70 4.13 7.18 -14.44
CA ASP A 70 3.15 6.24 -13.88
C ASP A 70 2.07 5.86 -14.91
N GLN A 71 1.57 6.81 -15.72
CA GLN A 71 0.62 6.48 -16.79
C GLN A 71 1.25 5.62 -17.89
N ILE A 72 2.49 5.91 -18.28
CA ILE A 72 3.22 5.10 -19.27
C ILE A 72 3.47 3.71 -18.71
N LYS A 73 3.95 3.60 -17.47
CA LYS A 73 4.20 2.34 -16.77
C LYS A 73 2.94 1.50 -16.62
N HIS A 74 1.83 2.11 -16.20
CA HIS A 74 0.56 1.42 -16.08
C HIS A 74 0.10 0.86 -17.43
N THR A 75 0.26 1.63 -18.51
CA THR A 75 -0.07 1.16 -19.87
C THR A 75 0.81 -0.03 -20.29
N LEU A 76 2.10 -0.04 -19.91
CA LEU A 76 2.99 -1.17 -20.15
C LEU A 76 2.57 -2.40 -19.33
N ILE A 77 2.24 -2.24 -18.05
CA ILE A 77 1.74 -3.31 -17.18
C ILE A 77 0.50 -3.95 -17.81
N ASP A 78 -0.47 -3.13 -18.23
CA ASP A 78 -1.70 -3.59 -18.86
C ASP A 78 -1.45 -4.36 -20.15
N LYS A 79 -0.56 -3.84 -21.00
CA LYS A 79 -0.21 -4.47 -22.27
C LYS A 79 0.51 -5.80 -22.07
N TYR A 80 1.41 -5.85 -21.09
CA TYR A 80 2.24 -7.02 -20.81
C TYR A 80 1.68 -7.94 -19.72
N ALA A 81 0.45 -7.70 -19.25
CA ALA A 81 -0.17 -8.48 -18.17
C ALA A 81 -0.14 -9.99 -18.41
N LYS A 82 -0.28 -10.45 -19.66
CA LYS A 82 -0.18 -11.88 -20.00
C LYS A 82 1.24 -12.45 -19.86
N HIS A 83 2.26 -11.68 -20.21
CA HIS A 83 3.66 -12.10 -20.05
C HIS A 83 4.08 -12.03 -18.58
N LEU A 84 3.67 -10.98 -17.87
CA LEU A 84 3.86 -10.85 -16.43
C LEU A 84 3.15 -12.00 -15.67
N GLY A 85 1.95 -12.35 -16.13
CA GLY A 85 1.15 -13.46 -15.61
C GLY A 85 1.85 -14.82 -15.67
N ILE A 86 2.87 -15.00 -16.51
CA ILE A 86 3.66 -16.24 -16.49
C ILE A 86 4.34 -16.40 -15.13
N GLY A 87 5.01 -15.36 -14.62
CA GLY A 87 5.63 -15.39 -13.29
C GLY A 87 4.62 -15.39 -12.13
N GLU A 88 3.39 -14.96 -12.37
CA GLU A 88 2.30 -15.03 -11.37
C GLU A 88 1.73 -16.42 -11.16
N ASN A 89 1.83 -17.27 -12.17
CA ASN A 89 1.23 -18.60 -12.18
C ASN A 89 2.28 -19.72 -12.17
N TRP A 90 3.54 -19.42 -12.50
CA TRP A 90 4.60 -20.40 -12.65
C TRP A 90 5.95 -19.85 -12.22
N THR A 91 6.74 -20.71 -11.60
CA THR A 91 8.19 -20.55 -11.47
C THR A 91 8.91 -21.01 -12.75
N GLU A 92 10.16 -20.59 -12.92
CA GLU A 92 11.01 -21.09 -14.02
C GLU A 92 11.11 -22.62 -14.00
N GLN A 93 11.28 -23.19 -12.81
CA GLN A 93 11.44 -24.64 -12.64
C GLN A 93 10.16 -25.39 -12.99
N GLU A 94 8.98 -24.91 -12.56
CA GLU A 94 7.71 -25.54 -12.94
C GLU A 94 7.48 -25.50 -14.46
N LEU A 95 7.89 -24.45 -15.17
CA LEU A 95 7.81 -24.39 -16.62
C LEU A 95 8.78 -25.35 -17.33
N ILE A 96 9.96 -25.58 -16.75
CA ILE A 96 10.93 -26.56 -17.25
C ILE A 96 10.40 -27.99 -17.02
N ASP A 97 9.87 -28.25 -15.83
CA ASP A 97 9.42 -29.57 -15.39
C ASP A 97 8.07 -29.98 -15.99
N SER A 98 7.30 -29.02 -16.50
CA SER A 98 6.02 -29.28 -17.18
C SER A 98 6.14 -30.06 -18.50
N ASP A 99 7.37 -30.41 -18.93
CA ASP A 99 7.74 -31.17 -20.13
C ASP A 99 6.71 -31.10 -21.26
N PHE A 100 6.51 -29.89 -21.77
CA PHE A 100 5.61 -29.61 -22.88
C PHE A 100 6.08 -30.37 -24.14
N SER A 101 5.67 -31.62 -24.31
CA SER A 101 6.14 -32.48 -25.39
C SER A 101 5.49 -32.14 -26.74
N GLY A 102 6.20 -32.43 -27.84
CA GLY A 102 5.74 -32.21 -29.21
C GLY A 102 6.39 -31.01 -29.91
N SER A 103 6.39 -31.03 -31.25
CA SER A 103 7.05 -30.02 -32.11
C SER A 103 6.48 -28.60 -31.96
N THR A 104 5.29 -28.45 -31.39
CA THR A 104 4.59 -27.18 -31.18
C THR A 104 4.83 -26.56 -29.80
N LEU A 105 5.11 -27.35 -28.76
CA LEU A 105 5.19 -26.84 -27.38
C LEU A 105 6.56 -27.09 -26.69
N GLY A 106 7.47 -27.87 -27.29
CA GLY A 106 8.80 -28.17 -26.72
C GLY A 106 9.72 -26.97 -26.48
N GLY A 107 9.42 -25.81 -27.09
CA GLY A 107 10.10 -24.54 -26.83
C GLY A 107 9.33 -23.57 -25.94
N PHE A 108 8.11 -23.92 -25.52
CA PHE A 108 7.17 -23.01 -24.85
C PHE A 108 7.69 -22.56 -23.49
N GLY A 109 8.11 -23.47 -22.60
CA GLY A 109 8.56 -23.11 -21.25
C GLY A 109 9.70 -22.07 -21.23
N ARG A 110 10.79 -22.33 -21.99
CA ARG A 110 11.94 -21.41 -22.08
C ARG A 110 11.58 -20.06 -22.72
N SER A 111 10.78 -20.07 -23.78
CA SER A 111 10.37 -18.82 -24.45
C SER A 111 9.39 -18.01 -23.61
N ALA A 112 8.45 -18.67 -22.92
CA ALA A 112 7.51 -18.07 -21.99
C ALA A 112 8.23 -17.37 -20.83
N TRP A 113 9.17 -18.06 -20.17
CA TRP A 113 9.94 -17.46 -19.07
C TRP A 113 10.76 -16.26 -19.53
N LYS A 114 11.39 -16.34 -20.70
CA LYS A 114 12.12 -15.21 -21.27
C LYS A 114 11.21 -14.01 -21.56
N MET A 115 9.98 -14.24 -22.04
CA MET A 115 9.00 -13.16 -22.24
C MET A 115 8.58 -12.52 -20.93
N TYR A 116 8.39 -13.32 -19.86
CA TYR A 116 8.16 -12.82 -18.51
C TYR A 116 9.30 -11.91 -18.05
N GLN A 117 10.55 -12.37 -18.15
CA GLN A 117 11.72 -11.60 -17.70
C GLN A 117 11.84 -10.26 -18.43
N ILE A 118 11.63 -10.25 -19.75
CA ILE A 118 11.63 -9.01 -20.54
C ILE A 118 10.53 -8.07 -20.06
N ALA A 119 9.29 -8.57 -19.92
CA ALA A 119 8.19 -7.74 -19.44
C ALA A 119 8.45 -7.17 -18.04
N LYS A 120 8.95 -8.00 -17.12
CA LYS A 120 9.24 -7.62 -15.73
C LYS A 120 10.36 -6.57 -15.67
N GLN A 121 11.46 -6.77 -16.40
CA GLN A 121 12.55 -5.78 -16.49
C GLN A 121 12.05 -4.40 -16.95
N ARG A 122 11.15 -4.38 -17.94
CA ARG A 122 10.60 -3.14 -18.49
C ARG A 122 9.69 -2.39 -17.51
N VAL A 123 8.87 -3.13 -16.75
CA VAL A 123 7.99 -2.56 -15.73
C VAL A 123 8.80 -2.09 -14.52
N ASP A 124 9.83 -2.83 -14.11
CA ASP A 124 10.62 -2.51 -12.92
C ASP A 124 11.69 -1.42 -13.15
N TYR A 125 11.99 -1.09 -14.41
CA TYR A 125 13.02 -0.10 -14.72
C TYR A 125 12.71 1.28 -14.12
N LYS A 126 13.61 1.79 -13.27
CA LYS A 126 13.35 3.02 -12.48
C LYS A 126 13.68 4.33 -13.19
N GLY A 127 14.41 4.27 -14.31
CA GLY A 127 14.99 5.45 -14.94
C GLY A 127 16.24 5.93 -14.18
N TRP A 128 16.60 7.20 -14.40
CA TRP A 128 17.69 7.88 -13.69
C TRP A 128 17.25 9.30 -13.26
N PRO A 129 17.95 9.94 -12.32
CA PRO A 129 17.62 11.29 -11.87
C PRO A 129 17.59 12.30 -13.02
N LEU A 130 16.63 13.23 -12.97
CA LEU A 130 16.44 14.23 -14.02
C LEU A 130 17.34 15.45 -13.77
N SER A 131 18.08 15.86 -14.79
CA SER A 131 18.88 17.08 -14.83
C SER A 131 18.87 17.68 -16.23
N VAL A 132 19.13 18.97 -16.34
CA VAL A 132 19.35 19.69 -17.60
C VAL A 132 20.57 20.57 -17.42
N ASP A 133 21.58 20.42 -18.29
CA ASP A 133 22.84 21.14 -18.21
C ASP A 133 23.53 20.99 -16.83
N ASP A 134 23.55 19.77 -16.30
CA ASP A 134 24.05 19.38 -14.97
C ASP A 134 23.31 20.01 -13.78
N ILE A 135 22.16 20.65 -14.02
CA ILE A 135 21.29 21.21 -12.98
C ILE A 135 20.19 20.19 -12.65
N PRO A 136 20.14 19.61 -11.44
CA PRO A 136 19.07 18.71 -11.03
C PRO A 136 17.70 19.38 -11.10
N LEU A 137 16.71 18.66 -11.62
CA LEU A 137 15.32 19.12 -11.56
C LEU A 137 14.73 18.71 -10.20
N GLU A 138 14.40 19.69 -9.35
CA GLU A 138 13.68 19.47 -8.09
C GLU A 138 12.19 19.18 -8.37
N VAL A 139 11.90 17.99 -8.90
CA VAL A 139 10.53 17.52 -9.13
C VAL A 139 10.20 16.48 -8.07
N TYR A 140 9.41 16.86 -7.08
CA TYR A 140 8.92 15.93 -6.06
C TYR A 140 7.94 14.93 -6.68
N ASP A 141 8.09 13.66 -6.32
CA ASP A 141 7.13 12.62 -6.68
C ASP A 141 5.94 12.68 -5.71
N GLU A 142 4.94 13.47 -6.07
CA GLU A 142 3.69 13.61 -5.31
C GLU A 142 2.64 12.57 -5.74
N THR A 143 2.99 11.57 -6.56
CA THR A 143 1.97 10.62 -7.00
C THR A 143 1.53 9.73 -5.84
N SER A 144 0.22 9.58 -5.68
CA SER A 144 -0.36 8.49 -4.91
C SER A 144 -0.42 7.26 -5.81
N GLY A 145 0.01 6.11 -5.30
CA GLY A 145 0.00 4.84 -6.01
C GLY A 145 -0.19 3.70 -5.03
N PHE A 146 -0.64 2.56 -5.53
CA PHE A 146 -0.75 1.34 -4.74
C PHE A 146 0.45 0.45 -5.06
N GLU A 147 1.22 0.09 -4.04
CA GLU A 147 2.37 -0.81 -4.20
C GLU A 147 2.01 -2.21 -3.73
N PHE A 148 2.27 -3.20 -4.59
CA PHE A 148 2.08 -4.60 -4.25
C PHE A 148 3.19 -5.43 -4.90
N ASP A 149 3.84 -6.27 -4.10
CA ASP A 149 4.93 -7.17 -4.52
C ASP A 149 6.03 -6.46 -5.34
N GLY A 150 6.49 -5.31 -4.82
CA GLY A 150 7.52 -4.47 -5.43
C GLY A 150 7.12 -3.80 -6.75
N THR A 151 5.84 -3.87 -7.14
CA THR A 151 5.31 -3.22 -8.35
C THR A 151 4.35 -2.10 -7.95
N ARG A 152 4.57 -0.91 -8.49
CA ARG A 152 3.70 0.26 -8.28
C ARG A 152 2.61 0.31 -9.35
N TYR A 153 1.36 0.34 -8.91
CA TYR A 153 0.17 0.51 -9.72
C TYR A 153 -0.41 1.91 -9.51
N ALA A 154 -1.13 2.43 -10.52
CA ALA A 154 -1.78 3.74 -10.43
C ALA A 154 -2.86 3.79 -9.34
N SER A 155 -3.46 2.65 -8.99
CA SER A 155 -4.46 2.50 -7.94
C SER A 155 -4.61 1.03 -7.55
N ILE A 156 -5.32 0.75 -6.46
CA ILE A 156 -5.70 -0.62 -6.10
C ILE A 156 -6.56 -1.27 -7.19
N ASN A 157 -7.46 -0.52 -7.83
CA ASN A 157 -8.28 -1.01 -8.94
C ASN A 157 -7.41 -1.39 -10.15
N SER A 158 -6.37 -0.60 -10.44
CA SER A 158 -5.39 -0.93 -11.48
C SER A 158 -4.63 -2.22 -11.16
N CYS A 159 -4.34 -2.49 -9.89
CA CYS A 159 -3.74 -3.75 -9.44
C CYS A 159 -4.72 -4.93 -9.61
N ILE A 160 -5.99 -4.76 -9.26
CA ILE A 160 -7.06 -5.75 -9.49
C ILE A 160 -7.21 -6.07 -10.99
N ASP A 161 -7.21 -5.04 -11.83
CA ASP A 161 -7.30 -5.19 -13.30
C ASP A 161 -6.09 -5.94 -13.86
N TYR A 162 -4.90 -5.69 -13.34
CA TYR A 162 -3.70 -6.46 -13.67
C TYR A 162 -3.90 -7.94 -13.34
N PHE A 163 -4.27 -8.28 -12.09
CA PHE A 163 -4.43 -9.67 -11.68
C PHE A 163 -5.56 -10.39 -12.43
N THR A 164 -6.63 -9.67 -12.78
CA THR A 164 -7.71 -10.19 -13.63
C THR A 164 -7.16 -10.66 -14.97
N LYS A 165 -6.25 -9.90 -15.59
CA LYS A 165 -5.62 -10.25 -16.88
C LYS A 165 -4.50 -11.27 -16.74
N ALA A 166 -3.67 -11.14 -15.69
CA ALA A 166 -2.42 -11.89 -15.51
C ALA A 166 -2.64 -13.28 -14.89
N ALA A 167 -3.55 -13.38 -13.92
CA ALA A 167 -3.82 -14.62 -13.18
C ALA A 167 -5.23 -15.20 -13.45
N SER A 168 -6.04 -14.50 -14.27
CA SER A 168 -7.43 -14.89 -14.57
C SER A 168 -8.29 -15.02 -13.31
N VAL A 169 -8.04 -14.16 -12.32
CA VAL A 169 -8.91 -14.05 -11.15
C VAL A 169 -10.22 -13.37 -11.52
N ASP A 170 -11.28 -13.70 -10.81
CA ASP A 170 -12.57 -13.05 -10.96
C ASP A 170 -12.51 -11.63 -10.37
N LYS A 171 -12.71 -10.61 -11.21
CA LYS A 171 -12.57 -9.20 -10.82
C LYS A 171 -13.52 -8.82 -9.70
N GLU A 172 -14.77 -9.25 -9.79
CA GLU A 172 -15.81 -8.88 -8.85
C GLU A 172 -15.57 -9.52 -7.47
N LEU A 173 -15.18 -10.80 -7.45
CA LEU A 173 -14.75 -11.48 -6.23
C LEU A 173 -13.56 -10.77 -5.59
N LEU A 174 -12.49 -10.48 -6.35
CA LEU A 174 -11.31 -9.84 -5.78
C LEU A 174 -11.61 -8.44 -5.23
N SER A 175 -12.41 -7.64 -5.94
CA SER A 175 -12.85 -6.33 -5.46
C SER A 175 -13.60 -6.43 -4.14
N GLN A 176 -14.61 -7.30 -4.04
CA GLN A 176 -15.39 -7.45 -2.81
C GLN A 176 -14.54 -7.97 -1.65
N LEU A 177 -13.63 -8.92 -1.89
CA LEU A 177 -12.72 -9.42 -0.86
C LEU A 177 -11.82 -8.31 -0.31
N VAL A 178 -11.28 -7.45 -1.18
CA VAL A 178 -10.44 -6.31 -0.78
C VAL A 178 -11.24 -5.29 0.03
N ASP A 179 -12.50 -5.05 -0.33
CA ASP A 179 -13.38 -4.15 0.44
C ASP A 179 -13.64 -4.70 1.86
N ILE A 180 -13.68 -6.02 2.02
CA ILE A 180 -13.90 -6.68 3.33
C ILE A 180 -12.63 -6.67 4.18
N VAL A 181 -11.49 -7.11 3.63
CA VAL A 181 -10.26 -7.32 4.41
C VAL A 181 -9.32 -6.11 4.42
N SER A 182 -9.69 -5.04 3.71
CA SER A 182 -8.90 -3.85 3.41
C SER A 182 -7.73 -4.06 2.44
N SER A 183 -7.20 -2.93 1.96
CA SER A 183 -6.05 -2.89 1.06
C SER A 183 -4.74 -3.43 1.68
N GLU A 184 -4.59 -3.36 2.99
CA GLU A 184 -3.39 -3.86 3.70
C GLU A 184 -3.27 -5.38 3.61
N ARG A 185 -4.42 -6.07 3.55
CA ARG A 185 -4.50 -7.52 3.40
C ARG A 185 -4.79 -7.95 1.95
N PHE A 186 -4.39 -7.14 0.96
CA PHE A 186 -4.57 -7.46 -0.46
C PHE A 186 -4.01 -8.84 -0.86
N SER A 187 -2.86 -9.23 -0.31
CA SER A 187 -2.27 -10.56 -0.57
C SER A 187 -3.21 -11.71 -0.15
N TYR A 188 -3.90 -11.54 0.98
CA TYR A 188 -4.87 -12.50 1.49
C TYR A 188 -6.09 -12.60 0.56
N ALA A 189 -6.68 -11.46 0.20
CA ALA A 189 -7.79 -11.39 -0.76
C ALA A 189 -7.43 -12.03 -2.11
N LEU A 190 -6.24 -11.69 -2.64
CA LEU A 190 -5.74 -12.24 -3.90
C LEU A 190 -5.58 -13.75 -3.85
N ARG A 191 -5.10 -14.31 -2.74
CA ARG A 191 -4.95 -15.77 -2.57
C ARG A 191 -6.30 -16.48 -2.67
N ILE A 192 -7.34 -15.96 -2.00
CA ILE A 192 -8.70 -16.52 -2.09
C ILE A 192 -9.22 -16.44 -3.53
N ALA A 193 -9.04 -15.29 -4.19
CA ALA A 193 -9.45 -15.11 -5.58
C ALA A 193 -8.70 -16.04 -6.56
N LYS A 194 -7.40 -16.28 -6.35
CA LYS A 194 -6.58 -17.21 -7.16
C LYS A 194 -7.02 -18.67 -6.99
N LEU A 195 -7.53 -19.08 -5.83
CA LEU A 195 -8.09 -20.42 -5.59
C LEU A 195 -9.46 -20.62 -6.25
N ASN A 196 -10.20 -19.53 -6.46
CA ASN A 196 -11.58 -19.53 -6.90
C ASN A 196 -11.74 -18.89 -8.30
N LYS A 197 -10.97 -19.39 -9.27
CA LYS A 197 -11.05 -18.90 -10.66
C LYS A 197 -12.38 -19.34 -11.31
N ASN A 198 -13.02 -18.44 -12.08
CA ASN A 198 -14.27 -18.70 -12.80
C ASN A 198 -15.46 -19.15 -11.91
N VAL A 199 -15.61 -18.54 -10.73
CA VAL A 199 -16.75 -18.82 -9.85
C VAL A 199 -18.08 -18.38 -10.44
N SER A 200 -19.14 -19.14 -10.16
CA SER A 200 -20.52 -18.69 -10.41
C SER A 200 -20.92 -17.60 -9.42
N ASN A 201 -21.94 -16.82 -9.75
CA ASN A 201 -22.45 -15.78 -8.85
C ASN A 201 -22.86 -16.36 -7.48
N THR A 202 -23.53 -17.52 -7.46
CA THR A 202 -23.90 -18.19 -6.21
C THR A 202 -22.69 -18.55 -5.39
N LYS A 203 -21.66 -19.15 -6.01
CA LYS A 203 -20.45 -19.55 -5.28
C LYS A 203 -19.65 -18.33 -4.81
N ARG A 204 -19.64 -17.25 -5.59
CA ARG A 204 -19.04 -15.97 -5.20
C ARG A 204 -19.70 -15.45 -3.92
N SER A 205 -21.04 -15.42 -3.87
CA SER A 205 -21.79 -14.99 -2.68
C SER A 205 -21.47 -15.84 -1.46
N GLU A 206 -21.40 -17.17 -1.60
CA GLU A 206 -21.02 -18.06 -0.50
C GLU A 206 -19.61 -17.75 0.04
N ILE A 207 -18.63 -17.54 -0.83
CA ILE A 207 -17.24 -17.21 -0.42
C ILE A 207 -17.21 -15.87 0.31
N ILE A 208 -17.93 -14.88 -0.19
CA ILE A 208 -17.99 -13.55 0.42
C ILE A 208 -18.64 -13.62 1.80
N GLU A 209 -19.74 -14.36 1.94
CA GLU A 209 -20.41 -14.57 3.23
C GLU A 209 -19.49 -15.31 4.22
N GLU A 210 -18.76 -16.33 3.77
CA GLU A 210 -17.80 -17.07 4.61
C GLU A 210 -16.68 -16.14 5.12
N VAL A 211 -16.10 -15.31 4.25
CA VAL A 211 -15.04 -14.37 4.65
C VAL A 211 -15.58 -13.30 5.59
N LEU A 212 -16.76 -12.74 5.31
CA LEU A 212 -17.40 -11.77 6.22
C LEU A 212 -17.62 -12.36 7.61
N GLN A 213 -18.13 -13.59 7.67
CA GLN A 213 -18.35 -14.28 8.94
C GLN A 213 -17.03 -14.49 9.69
N GLN A 214 -15.97 -14.91 9.02
CA GLN A 214 -14.64 -15.08 9.63
C GLN A 214 -14.08 -13.78 10.20
N GLU A 215 -14.20 -12.67 9.48
CA GLU A 215 -13.71 -11.37 9.94
C GLU A 215 -14.53 -10.87 11.15
N SER A 216 -15.86 -11.07 11.14
CA SER A 216 -16.72 -10.76 12.29
C SER A 216 -16.39 -11.61 13.52
N GLU A 217 -16.20 -12.92 13.35
CA GLU A 217 -15.81 -13.82 14.45
C GLU A 217 -14.43 -13.44 15.02
N GLN A 218 -13.50 -13.04 14.17
CA GLN A 218 -12.18 -12.58 14.60
C GLN A 218 -12.29 -11.29 15.42
N GLU A 219 -13.12 -10.34 14.99
CA GLU A 219 -13.39 -9.11 15.74
C GLU A 219 -14.05 -9.41 17.09
N GLU A 220 -15.05 -10.30 17.12
CA GLU A 220 -15.69 -10.75 18.37
C GLU A 220 -14.68 -11.41 19.31
N ILE A 221 -13.81 -12.29 18.81
CA ILE A 221 -12.76 -12.93 19.63
C ILE A 221 -11.79 -11.88 20.18
N LEU A 222 -11.40 -10.88 19.38
CA LEU A 222 -10.51 -9.81 19.85
C LEU A 222 -11.21 -8.96 20.92
N LEU A 223 -12.49 -8.65 20.75
CA LEU A 223 -13.30 -7.94 21.73
C LEU A 223 -13.50 -8.77 22.99
N GLU A 224 -13.75 -10.08 22.90
CA GLU A 224 -13.86 -10.99 24.03
C GLU A 224 -12.53 -11.16 24.76
N GLN A 225 -11.40 -11.26 24.04
CA GLN A 225 -10.07 -11.30 24.63
C GLN A 225 -9.76 -9.99 25.36
N ALA A 226 -10.02 -8.85 24.71
CA ALA A 226 -9.93 -7.55 25.35
C ALA A 226 -10.80 -7.53 26.61
N ASN A 227 -12.10 -7.85 26.51
CA ASN A 227 -13.06 -7.91 27.61
C ASN A 227 -12.67 -8.90 28.73
N SER A 228 -12.03 -10.02 28.41
CA SER A 228 -11.57 -11.02 29.38
C SER A 228 -10.35 -10.56 30.17
N LEU A 229 -9.58 -9.61 29.62
CA LEU A 229 -8.54 -8.89 30.34
C LEU A 229 -9.14 -7.84 31.27
N PHE A 230 -10.44 -7.53 31.16
CA PHE A 230 -11.06 -6.56 32.05
C PHE A 230 -11.36 -7.16 33.43
N ASN A 231 -10.69 -6.63 34.45
CA ASN A 231 -10.96 -6.99 35.83
C ASN A 231 -12.17 -6.20 36.32
N SER A 232 -13.28 -6.90 36.59
CA SER A 232 -14.54 -6.30 37.05
C SER A 232 -14.43 -5.58 38.40
N ASN A 233 -13.32 -5.76 39.13
CA ASN A 233 -13.08 -5.12 40.42
C ASN A 233 -12.25 -3.84 40.33
N VAL A 234 -11.83 -3.42 39.13
CA VAL A 234 -11.13 -2.14 38.95
C VAL A 234 -12.16 -1.02 38.95
N GLU A 235 -11.90 0.00 39.75
CA GLU A 235 -12.78 1.14 39.98
C GLU A 235 -12.25 2.40 39.27
N GLU A 236 -13.16 3.30 38.88
CA GLU A 236 -12.78 4.62 38.39
C GLU A 236 -12.18 5.48 39.52
N VAL A 237 -11.26 6.38 39.17
CA VAL A 237 -10.57 7.24 40.15
C VAL A 237 -10.74 8.69 39.75
N VAL A 238 -11.13 9.55 40.70
CA VAL A 238 -11.26 11.00 40.48
C VAL A 238 -10.12 11.74 41.15
N ILE A 239 -9.28 12.40 40.35
CA ILE A 239 -8.16 13.23 40.81
C ILE A 239 -8.39 14.66 40.33
N SER A 240 -8.42 15.63 41.25
CA SER A 240 -8.51 17.06 40.91
C SER A 240 -9.67 17.42 39.97
N GLY A 241 -10.80 16.73 40.11
CA GLY A 241 -12.01 16.94 39.29
C GLY A 241 -11.98 16.27 37.90
N SER A 242 -10.92 15.54 37.55
CA SER A 242 -10.87 14.70 36.36
C SER A 242 -11.03 13.23 36.72
N THR A 243 -11.82 12.49 35.95
CA THR A 243 -12.05 11.06 36.17
C THR A 243 -11.15 10.23 35.26
N ALA A 244 -10.36 9.33 35.84
CA ALA A 244 -9.76 8.20 35.16
C ALA A 244 -10.81 7.08 35.08
N PRO A 245 -11.46 6.86 33.92
CA PRO A 245 -12.49 5.85 33.82
C PRO A 245 -11.88 4.44 33.86
N VAL A 246 -12.69 3.47 34.27
CA VAL A 246 -12.28 2.06 34.39
C VAL A 246 -11.57 1.55 33.13
N PHE A 247 -12.10 1.85 31.95
CA PHE A 247 -11.50 1.37 30.70
C PHE A 247 -10.09 1.91 30.43
N ALA A 248 -9.82 3.16 30.82
CA ALA A 248 -8.51 3.79 30.62
C ALA A 248 -7.48 3.21 31.59
N ILE A 249 -7.89 3.00 32.85
CA ILE A 249 -7.09 2.36 33.89
C ILE A 249 -6.69 0.94 33.48
N GLN A 250 -7.65 0.16 32.96
CA GLN A 250 -7.40 -1.21 32.55
C GLN A 250 -6.57 -1.31 31.27
N TRP A 251 -6.74 -0.37 30.33
CA TRP A 251 -5.84 -0.25 29.17
C TRP A 251 -4.38 -0.03 29.61
N ALA A 252 -4.15 0.83 30.61
CA ALA A 252 -2.81 1.08 31.14
C ALA A 252 -2.22 -0.18 31.81
N MET A 253 -3.04 -0.96 32.55
CA MET A 253 -2.62 -2.25 33.11
C MET A 253 -2.27 -3.26 32.01
N MET A 254 -3.07 -3.37 30.95
CA MET A 254 -2.83 -4.26 29.81
C MET A 254 -1.49 -3.96 29.11
N HIS A 255 -1.19 -2.67 28.93
CA HIS A 255 0.08 -2.21 28.33
C HIS A 255 1.24 -2.13 29.34
N LYS A 256 1.02 -2.61 30.58
CA LYS A 256 2.02 -2.64 31.66
C LYS A 256 2.67 -1.27 31.88
N VAL A 257 1.85 -0.22 31.85
CA VAL A 257 2.26 1.15 32.09
C VAL A 257 2.61 1.30 33.58
N LYS A 258 3.87 1.65 33.86
CA LYS A 258 4.37 1.76 35.23
C LYS A 258 4.26 3.16 35.79
N ASP A 259 4.40 4.17 34.94
CA ASP A 259 4.44 5.57 35.32
C ASP A 259 3.92 6.47 34.20
N LEU A 260 3.76 7.76 34.54
CA LEU A 260 3.31 8.79 33.63
C LEU A 260 4.23 8.94 32.39
N ALA A 261 5.54 8.78 32.55
CA ALA A 261 6.47 8.94 31.45
C ALA A 261 6.26 7.85 30.39
N GLN A 262 6.03 6.60 30.83
CA GLN A 262 5.68 5.51 29.93
C GLN A 262 4.32 5.74 29.25
N LEU A 263 3.31 6.25 29.97
CA LEU A 263 2.02 6.58 29.36
C LEU A 263 2.18 7.57 28.20
N CYS A 264 2.96 8.64 28.42
CA CYS A 264 3.21 9.65 27.38
C CYS A 264 3.87 9.08 26.13
N THR A 265 4.64 7.98 26.23
CA THR A 265 5.22 7.32 25.05
C THR A 265 4.20 6.49 24.25
N LEU A 266 3.04 6.20 24.83
CA LEU A 266 1.95 5.42 24.23
C LEU A 266 0.74 6.29 23.90
N GLU A 267 0.92 7.62 23.82
CA GLU A 267 -0.16 8.57 23.58
C GLU A 267 -0.90 8.27 22.27
N ASP A 268 -0.17 8.12 21.17
CA ASP A 268 -0.74 7.84 19.85
C ASP A 268 -1.51 6.50 19.88
N GLU A 269 -0.93 5.46 20.48
CA GLU A 269 -1.58 4.13 20.61
C GLU A 269 -2.86 4.18 21.45
N TYR A 270 -2.89 5.01 22.50
CA TYR A 270 -4.10 5.22 23.29
C TYR A 270 -5.21 5.87 22.46
N PHE A 271 -4.88 6.93 21.72
CA PHE A 271 -5.86 7.66 20.92
C PHE A 271 -6.35 6.85 19.72
N ASP A 272 -5.49 6.04 19.10
CA ASP A 272 -5.87 5.09 18.05
C ASP A 272 -6.81 4.01 18.61
N TYR A 273 -6.48 3.43 19.77
CA TYR A 273 -7.31 2.40 20.41
C TYR A 273 -8.69 2.93 20.80
N PHE A 274 -8.78 4.18 21.26
CA PHE A 274 -10.02 4.80 21.74
C PHE A 274 -10.66 5.79 20.75
N GLU A 275 -10.31 5.73 19.46
CA GLU A 275 -10.85 6.63 18.42
C GLU A 275 -12.40 6.64 18.40
N TYR A 276 -13.00 5.47 18.63
CA TYR A 276 -14.45 5.26 18.65
C TYR A 276 -15.20 6.05 19.75
N LEU A 277 -14.51 6.51 20.80
CA LEU A 277 -15.12 7.36 21.85
C LEU A 277 -15.37 8.80 21.38
N GLY A 278 -14.69 9.22 20.30
CA GLY A 278 -14.68 10.60 19.82
C GLY A 278 -13.70 11.50 20.60
N GLY A 279 -13.13 12.49 19.90
CA GLY A 279 -12.02 13.32 20.39
C GLY A 279 -12.17 13.90 21.80
N PRO A 280 -13.30 14.56 22.15
CA PRO A 280 -13.46 15.12 23.50
C PRO A 280 -13.47 14.08 24.62
N ALA A 281 -14.12 12.92 24.41
CA ALA A 281 -14.22 11.88 25.42
C ALA A 281 -12.89 11.13 25.59
N ALA A 282 -12.23 10.80 24.48
CA ALA A 282 -10.89 10.21 24.49
C ALA A 282 -9.90 11.11 25.24
N PHE A 283 -9.88 12.41 24.93
CA PHE A 283 -8.99 13.38 25.58
C PHE A 283 -9.25 13.52 27.09
N MET A 284 -10.53 13.60 27.50
CA MET A 284 -10.88 13.64 28.93
C MET A 284 -10.44 12.38 29.68
N SER A 285 -10.62 11.20 29.07
CA SER A 285 -10.21 9.93 29.68
C SER A 285 -8.68 9.81 29.82
N TYR A 286 -7.93 10.24 28.80
CA TYR A 286 -6.47 10.26 28.81
C TYR A 286 -5.94 11.23 29.87
N ASN A 287 -6.47 12.45 29.94
CA ASN A 287 -6.11 13.42 30.98
C ASN A 287 -6.40 12.89 32.40
N GLY A 288 -7.55 12.23 32.60
CA GLY A 288 -7.86 11.56 33.87
C GLY A 288 -6.82 10.49 34.22
N LEU A 289 -6.45 9.65 33.25
CA LEU A 289 -5.45 8.61 33.42
C LEU A 289 -4.05 9.17 33.73
N GLN A 290 -3.65 10.27 33.09
CA GLN A 290 -2.39 10.97 33.38
C GLN A 290 -2.34 11.42 34.85
N LEU A 291 -3.41 12.09 35.32
CA LEU A 291 -3.50 12.55 36.71
C LEU A 291 -3.52 11.40 37.71
N TYR A 292 -4.14 10.27 37.35
CA TYR A 292 -4.13 9.08 38.19
C TYR A 292 -2.73 8.47 38.28
N LEU A 293 -1.99 8.35 37.17
CA LEU A 293 -0.59 7.88 37.19
C LEU A 293 0.34 8.83 37.92
N GLU A 294 0.10 10.14 37.83
CA GLU A 294 0.83 11.16 38.60
C GLU A 294 0.61 10.96 40.10
N ALA A 295 -0.64 10.77 40.53
CA ALA A 295 -0.96 10.48 41.94
C ALA A 295 -0.31 9.17 42.43
N ARG A 296 -0.22 8.15 41.58
CA ARG A 296 0.46 6.88 41.89
C ARG A 296 1.97 6.99 42.05
N GLN A 297 2.59 8.11 41.66
CA GLN A 297 4.01 8.35 41.95
C GLN A 297 4.27 8.61 43.44
N ASP A 298 3.25 8.96 44.22
CA ASP A 298 3.31 9.09 45.67
C ASP A 298 3.01 7.73 46.36
N PRO A 299 4.01 7.05 46.97
CA PRO A 299 3.79 5.77 47.63
C PRO A 299 2.80 5.84 48.80
N GLU A 300 2.71 6.99 49.49
CA GLU A 300 1.78 7.15 50.60
C GLU A 300 0.34 7.21 50.11
N TRP A 301 0.12 7.87 48.97
CA TRP A 301 -1.18 7.91 48.30
C TRP A 301 -1.61 6.53 47.81
N VAL A 302 -0.70 5.80 47.16
CA VAL A 302 -0.96 4.43 46.68
C VAL A 302 -1.40 3.51 47.83
N GLU A 303 -0.78 3.62 48.99
CA GLU A 303 -1.15 2.78 50.13
C GLU A 303 -2.49 3.15 50.78
N LYS A 304 -2.86 4.43 50.77
CA LYS A 304 -4.02 4.93 51.53
C LYS A 304 -5.27 5.17 50.70
N SER A 305 -5.13 5.40 49.40
CA SER A 305 -6.18 6.02 48.60
C SER A 305 -6.39 5.40 47.22
N ASP A 306 -5.48 4.53 46.76
CA ASP A 306 -5.61 3.88 45.46
C ASP A 306 -6.50 2.62 45.55
N PRO A 307 -7.73 2.64 44.99
CA PRO A 307 -8.63 1.49 45.03
C PRO A 307 -8.13 0.32 44.18
N ASN A 308 -7.26 0.59 43.21
CA ASN A 308 -6.81 -0.40 42.23
C ASN A 308 -5.41 -0.94 42.51
N LYS A 309 -4.79 -0.57 43.63
CA LYS A 309 -3.40 -0.92 43.99
C LYS A 309 -3.07 -2.40 43.78
N GLN A 310 -3.97 -3.28 44.21
CA GLN A 310 -3.77 -4.74 44.17
C GLN A 310 -3.85 -5.35 42.77
N TYR A 311 -4.33 -4.59 41.78
CA TYR A 311 -4.52 -5.04 40.40
C TYR A 311 -3.48 -4.47 39.43
N TRP A 312 -2.66 -3.53 39.91
CA TRP A 312 -1.61 -2.86 39.15
C TRP A 312 -0.28 -3.60 39.24
#